data_AF-A0A9J6FJL1-F1
#
_entry.id   AF-A0A9J6FJL1-F1
#
_cell.length_a   1.000
_cell.length_b   1.000
_cell.length_c   1.000
_cell.angle_alpha   90.00
_cell.angle_beta   90.00
_cell.angle_gamma   90.00
#
_symmetry.space_group_name_H-M   'P 1'
#
loop_
_entity.id
_entity.type
_entity.pdbx_description
1 polymer ?
#
loop_
_entity_poly.entity_id
_entity_poly.type
_entity_poly.pdbx_seq_one_letter_code
_entity_poly.pdbx_strand_id
1 'polypeptide(L)'
;MVVPAFLGALLLLKVVAASFDPSEWEVTVVPGLEASLNFKHYSGYLDAGEGSKLHYWFMESQRSPLEDPLLLWMTGGPGCSSLVAAANELGPFRVGPKSINVTLNPYSWNTVANVIFLESPVGVGYSYDATESYATDDFQTTRQNYLAVMDFFEKFPMYRNHDFYVTGESYGGVFVPLLTQLLLNDQRVGNLKGFTVGNGALDFQLLGNSIIFFGYYHGLIGERLWDELVAHCCGGTPSKEECDFAWYTKDPACVSAVDTADQLILESGLNVYNLYEPCSYEEEGRPSLGMRHPETTSLYASKRLMLKMLNRPNAELKITNPNCRDEDFLRLYFNRRDVISALHVEQTPQPWVPCKEDLNYTQQHMTMREVVQDLMNSGRLKAMIYNGDLDMACPFLGDRWFVYSLGYQATPKRAMLIPALFGALMLSATSAFDPAQWEVTTVPGLDQQVNFKHYSGYLDVGEGRKLHYWFMESQRSPSEDPFLLWLTGGPGCSSLLAAVAELGPFRVGYHGVNVTLNEFSWNKVANVLFLESPVGVGFSYDPSGVYETDDKQTTEENYKAVMDFFQRFPMYLENDFYITGESYAGVYIPLLAQRLLRDLRGVNLKVTVAHRI
;
A
#
# COMPACT_ATOMS: atom_id res chain seq x y z
N MET A 1 -7.42 -52.32 74.92
CA MET A 1 -8.22 -51.55 73.95
C MET A 1 -7.25 -50.77 73.09
N VAL A 2 -6.86 -51.34 71.95
CA VAL A 2 -5.86 -50.79 71.02
C VAL A 2 -6.64 -50.30 69.80
N VAL A 3 -6.52 -49.01 69.49
CA VAL A 3 -6.98 -48.44 68.22
C VAL A 3 -5.75 -47.82 67.55
N PRO A 4 -5.34 -48.28 66.36
CA PRO A 4 -4.22 -47.68 65.63
C PRO A 4 -4.69 -46.47 64.82
N ALA A 5 -3.87 -45.43 64.80
CA ALA A 5 -4.03 -44.28 63.93
C ALA A 5 -3.58 -44.64 62.51
N PHE A 6 -4.49 -44.54 61.54
CA PHE A 6 -4.16 -44.56 60.11
C PHE A 6 -3.68 -43.18 59.68
N LEU A 7 -2.38 -43.03 59.39
CA LEU A 7 -1.87 -41.96 58.54
C LEU A 7 -2.06 -42.39 57.08
N GLY A 8 -3.07 -41.83 56.41
CA GLY A 8 -3.21 -41.92 54.97
C GLY A 8 -2.25 -40.93 54.29
N ALA A 9 -1.24 -41.44 53.58
CA ALA A 9 -0.44 -40.65 52.67
C ALA A 9 -1.28 -40.35 51.40
N LEU A 10 -1.71 -39.10 51.22
CA LEU A 10 -2.19 -38.63 49.92
C LEU A 10 -0.98 -38.57 48.96
N LEU A 11 -0.87 -39.54 48.07
CA LEU A 11 -0.08 -39.38 46.85
C LEU A 11 -0.79 -38.35 45.96
N LEU A 12 -0.33 -37.11 45.99
CA LEU A 12 -0.57 -36.13 44.93
C LEU A 12 0.18 -36.60 43.68
N LEU A 13 -0.49 -37.39 42.83
CA LEU A 13 -0.10 -37.58 41.45
C LEU A 13 -0.14 -36.22 40.76
N LYS A 14 0.99 -35.51 40.71
CA LYS A 14 1.21 -34.45 39.75
C LYS A 14 1.22 -35.11 38.37
N VAL A 15 0.08 -35.04 37.68
CA VAL A 15 0.06 -35.18 36.22
C VAL A 15 0.89 -34.02 35.69
N VAL A 16 2.16 -34.28 35.41
CA VAL A 16 2.97 -33.38 34.59
C VAL A 16 2.39 -33.55 33.19
N ALA A 17 1.54 -32.62 32.78
CA ALA A 17 1.23 -32.47 31.36
C ALA A 17 2.58 -32.32 30.65
N ALA A 18 2.84 -33.17 29.66
CA ALA A 18 4.04 -33.05 28.83
C ALA A 18 4.07 -31.60 28.31
N SER A 19 5.08 -30.84 28.72
CA SER A 19 5.28 -29.49 28.19
C SER A 19 5.59 -29.63 26.72
N PHE A 20 4.78 -29.01 25.86
CA PHE A 20 5.07 -28.89 24.44
C PHE A 20 6.50 -28.34 24.27
N ASP A 21 7.34 -29.05 23.51
CA ASP A 21 8.69 -28.62 23.16
C ASP A 21 8.67 -28.08 21.72
N PRO A 22 8.75 -26.74 21.53
CA PRO A 22 8.74 -26.15 20.20
C PRO A 22 9.88 -26.63 19.30
N SER A 23 10.96 -27.19 19.86
CA SER A 23 12.09 -27.69 19.07
C SER A 23 11.71 -28.86 18.17
N GLU A 24 10.65 -29.62 18.49
CA GLU A 24 10.12 -30.68 17.64
C GLU A 24 9.55 -30.15 16.32
N TRP A 25 9.16 -28.88 16.29
CA TRP A 25 8.54 -28.21 15.15
C TRP A 25 9.49 -27.21 14.46
N GLU A 26 10.76 -27.16 14.89
CA GLU A 26 11.77 -26.31 14.26
C GLU A 26 12.06 -26.82 12.85
N VAL A 27 11.97 -25.92 11.87
CA VAL A 27 12.36 -26.22 10.48
C VAL A 27 13.87 -26.01 10.39
N THR A 28 14.62 -27.07 10.14
CA THR A 28 16.10 -27.03 10.11
C THR A 28 16.68 -26.95 8.71
N VAL A 29 15.88 -27.23 7.69
CA VAL A 29 16.27 -27.20 6.27
C VAL A 29 15.12 -26.60 5.46
N VAL A 30 15.42 -25.63 4.61
CA VAL A 30 14.51 -25.13 3.56
C VAL A 30 14.98 -25.70 2.23
N PRO A 31 14.29 -26.71 1.65
CA PRO A 31 14.74 -27.32 0.41
C PRO A 31 14.94 -26.30 -0.70
N GLY A 32 16.12 -26.30 -1.33
CA GLY A 32 16.44 -25.35 -2.40
C GLY A 32 17.02 -24.01 -1.95
N LEU A 33 17.17 -23.78 -0.63
CA LEU A 33 17.90 -22.64 -0.08
C LEU A 33 19.35 -23.03 0.21
N GLU A 34 20.32 -22.35 -0.41
CA GLU A 34 21.75 -22.55 -0.12
C GLU A 34 22.28 -21.63 0.99
N ALA A 35 21.57 -20.54 1.29
CA ALA A 35 21.99 -19.56 2.27
C ALA A 35 21.77 -20.03 3.72
N SER A 36 22.69 -19.65 4.62
CA SER A 36 22.53 -19.87 6.05
C SER A 36 21.53 -18.86 6.65
N LEU A 37 20.65 -19.33 7.53
CA LEU A 37 19.71 -18.49 8.27
C LEU A 37 20.31 -18.02 9.61
N ASN A 38 20.01 -16.79 9.99
CA ASN A 38 20.38 -16.19 11.28
C ASN A 38 19.20 -16.12 12.27
N PHE A 39 18.06 -16.73 11.94
CA PHE A 39 16.84 -16.76 12.75
C PHE A 39 16.26 -18.18 12.74
N LYS A 40 15.47 -18.51 13.77
CA LYS A 40 14.72 -19.76 13.82
C LYS A 40 13.35 -19.61 13.20
N HIS A 41 12.79 -20.73 12.77
CA HIS A 41 11.45 -20.79 12.24
C HIS A 41 10.84 -22.17 12.50
N TYR A 42 9.53 -22.19 12.62
CA TYR A 42 8.75 -23.33 13.12
C TYR A 42 7.53 -23.52 12.24
N SER A 43 7.22 -24.75 11.89
CA SER A 43 6.07 -25.08 11.04
C SER A 43 5.31 -26.22 11.66
N GLY A 44 3.99 -26.23 11.55
CA GLY A 44 3.15 -27.26 12.15
C GLY A 44 1.68 -26.86 12.22
N TYR A 45 0.96 -27.39 13.20
CA TYR A 45 -0.48 -27.15 13.34
C TYR A 45 -0.87 -26.49 14.66
N LEU A 46 -1.87 -25.62 14.59
CA LEU A 46 -2.55 -25.00 15.72
C LEU A 46 -3.97 -25.58 15.85
N ASP A 47 -4.42 -25.83 17.08
CA ASP A 47 -5.78 -26.30 17.36
C ASP A 47 -6.81 -25.20 17.12
N ALA A 48 -7.78 -25.46 16.24
CA ALA A 48 -8.86 -24.54 15.91
C ALA A 48 -10.23 -25.01 16.43
N GLY A 49 -10.26 -25.99 17.33
CA GLY A 49 -11.46 -26.55 17.93
C GLY A 49 -12.15 -27.60 17.05
N GLU A 50 -12.97 -28.44 17.68
CA GLU A 50 -13.86 -29.40 17.01
C GLU A 50 -13.16 -30.39 16.04
N GLY A 51 -11.85 -30.58 16.18
CA GLY A 51 -11.06 -31.46 15.30
C GLY A 51 -10.36 -30.73 14.16
N SER A 52 -10.61 -29.43 14.00
CA SER A 52 -9.96 -28.57 13.02
C SER A 52 -8.54 -28.20 13.42
N LYS A 53 -7.63 -28.20 12.45
CA LYS A 53 -6.22 -27.85 12.60
C LYS A 53 -5.80 -26.84 11.54
N LEU A 54 -5.27 -25.70 11.97
CA LEU A 54 -4.72 -24.69 11.07
C LEU A 54 -3.21 -24.81 10.99
N HIS A 55 -2.68 -24.98 9.78
CA HIS A 55 -1.24 -24.99 9.56
C HIS A 55 -0.67 -23.57 9.70
N TYR A 56 0.50 -23.46 10.30
CA TYR A 56 1.23 -22.20 10.47
C TYR A 56 2.69 -22.37 10.08
N TRP A 57 3.30 -21.28 9.58
CA TRP A 57 4.76 -21.14 9.49
C TRP A 57 5.17 -19.89 10.26
N PHE A 58 5.77 -20.08 11.43
CA PHE A 58 6.26 -19.02 12.31
C PHE A 58 7.73 -18.75 12.07
N MET A 59 8.11 -17.47 11.96
CA MET A 59 9.48 -17.03 11.69
C MET A 59 9.89 -16.01 12.73
N GLU A 60 10.96 -16.29 13.45
CA GLU A 60 11.50 -15.35 14.42
C GLU A 60 12.10 -14.11 13.74
N SER A 61 12.19 -13.02 14.50
CA SER A 61 12.87 -11.81 14.04
C SER A 61 14.35 -12.07 13.75
N GLN A 62 14.87 -11.50 12.66
CA GLN A 62 16.30 -11.53 12.34
C GLN A 62 17.13 -10.62 13.26
N ARG A 63 16.48 -9.76 14.05
CA ARG A 63 17.13 -8.81 14.96
C ARG A 63 17.11 -9.30 16.41
N SER A 64 15.96 -9.23 17.08
CA SER A 64 15.84 -9.61 18.49
C SER A 64 14.49 -10.30 18.75
N PRO A 65 14.40 -11.63 18.54
CA PRO A 65 13.14 -12.37 18.66
C PRO A 65 12.38 -12.17 19.96
N LEU A 66 13.07 -12.00 21.09
CA LEU A 66 12.47 -11.85 22.42
C LEU A 66 12.05 -10.41 22.79
N GLU A 67 12.36 -9.43 21.93
CA GLU A 67 12.04 -8.01 22.17
C GLU A 67 11.18 -7.43 21.03
N ASP A 68 11.30 -7.99 19.83
CA ASP A 68 10.62 -7.52 18.64
C ASP A 68 9.14 -7.91 18.61
N PRO A 69 8.27 -7.11 17.98
CA PRO A 69 6.84 -7.36 17.97
C PRO A 69 6.48 -8.70 17.32
N LEU A 70 5.31 -9.23 17.69
CA LEU A 70 4.70 -10.40 17.06
C LEU A 70 3.64 -9.94 16.07
N LEU A 71 3.70 -10.46 14.85
CA LEU A 71 2.72 -10.22 13.79
C LEU A 71 2.05 -11.54 13.42
N LEU A 72 0.72 -11.56 13.39
CA LEU A 72 -0.04 -12.60 12.69
C LEU A 72 -0.33 -12.10 11.28
N TRP A 73 0.01 -12.86 10.24
CA TRP A 73 -0.35 -12.58 8.85
C TRP A 73 -1.42 -13.55 8.35
N MET A 74 -2.47 -13.00 7.74
CA MET A 74 -3.55 -13.74 7.10
C MET A 74 -3.77 -13.23 5.67
N THR A 75 -3.56 -14.11 4.70
CA THR A 75 -3.88 -13.85 3.29
C THR A 75 -5.39 -13.97 3.04
N GLY A 76 -5.88 -13.31 1.98
CA GLY A 76 -7.29 -13.21 1.66
C GLY A 76 -7.86 -14.36 0.81
N GLY A 77 -8.49 -13.99 -0.31
CA GLY A 77 -9.25 -14.90 -1.18
C GLY A 77 -10.75 -14.59 -1.18
N PRO A 78 -11.57 -15.15 -0.26
CA PRO A 78 -11.23 -16.05 0.85
C PRO A 78 -10.77 -17.43 0.35
N GLY A 79 -9.82 -18.03 1.06
CA GLY A 79 -9.32 -19.38 0.74
C GLY A 79 -7.89 -19.44 0.23
N CYS A 80 -7.15 -18.33 0.25
CA CYS A 80 -5.77 -18.27 -0.18
C CYS A 80 -4.81 -18.51 0.99
N SER A 81 -3.73 -19.24 0.72
CA SER A 81 -2.73 -19.64 1.70
C SER A 81 -1.81 -18.47 2.07
N SER A 82 -1.57 -18.29 3.37
CA SER A 82 -0.55 -17.36 3.87
C SER A 82 0.88 -17.77 3.57
N LEU A 83 1.12 -18.98 3.05
CA LEU A 83 2.45 -19.37 2.59
C LEU A 83 2.81 -18.72 1.25
N VAL A 84 1.82 -18.22 0.49
CA VAL A 84 2.06 -17.35 -0.67
C VAL A 84 2.83 -16.11 -0.20
N ALA A 85 2.32 -15.43 0.83
CA ALA A 85 3.01 -14.27 1.40
C ALA A 85 4.37 -14.60 2.02
N ALA A 86 4.49 -15.77 2.66
CA ALA A 86 5.74 -16.25 3.25
C ALA A 86 6.85 -16.48 2.21
N ALA A 87 6.48 -16.90 0.99
CA ALA A 87 7.42 -17.37 -0.01
C ALA A 87 7.51 -16.47 -1.27
N ASN A 88 6.66 -15.46 -1.38
CA ASN A 88 6.60 -14.58 -2.56
C ASN A 88 6.41 -13.09 -2.24
N GLU A 89 6.00 -12.71 -1.03
CA GLU A 89 5.61 -11.32 -0.72
C GLU A 89 6.43 -10.71 0.42
N LEU A 90 6.06 -10.92 1.68
CA LEU A 90 6.71 -10.27 2.82
C LEU A 90 7.56 -11.20 3.69
N GLY A 91 7.50 -12.52 3.45
CA GLY A 91 8.37 -13.45 4.14
C GLY A 91 9.82 -13.44 3.64
N PRO A 92 10.72 -14.16 4.34
CA PRO A 92 12.15 -14.19 4.09
C PRO A 92 12.53 -15.00 2.86
N PHE A 93 11.60 -15.75 2.26
CA PHE A 93 11.90 -16.65 1.16
C PHE A 93 11.30 -16.14 -0.16
N ARG A 94 11.98 -16.48 -1.25
CA ARG A 94 11.56 -16.29 -2.64
C ARG A 94 11.75 -17.57 -3.41
N VAL A 95 10.65 -18.27 -3.71
CA VAL A 95 10.67 -19.45 -4.57
C VAL A 95 10.80 -18.98 -6.01
N GLY A 96 11.81 -19.47 -6.73
CA GLY A 96 12.02 -19.11 -8.13
C GLY A 96 11.09 -19.85 -9.11
N PRO A 97 11.00 -19.41 -10.39
CA PRO A 97 10.08 -19.95 -11.41
C PRO A 97 10.23 -21.45 -11.75
N LYS A 98 11.33 -22.09 -11.31
CA LYS A 98 11.58 -23.53 -11.49
C LYS A 98 11.24 -24.38 -10.26
N SER A 99 10.74 -23.78 -9.18
CA SER A 99 10.37 -24.46 -7.92
C SER A 99 11.50 -25.24 -7.22
N ILE A 100 12.75 -25.00 -7.65
CA ILE A 100 13.94 -25.69 -7.15
C ILE A 100 14.84 -24.74 -6.37
N ASN A 101 14.91 -23.47 -6.79
CA ASN A 101 15.77 -22.47 -6.17
C ASN A 101 14.95 -21.58 -5.22
N VAL A 102 15.42 -21.43 -3.98
CA VAL A 102 14.87 -20.52 -2.99
C VAL A 102 15.95 -19.50 -2.63
N THR A 103 15.60 -18.21 -2.68
CA THR A 103 16.49 -17.11 -2.33
C THR A 103 15.95 -16.32 -1.15
N LEU A 104 16.82 -15.54 -0.49
CA LEU A 104 16.41 -14.68 0.63
C LEU A 104 15.79 -13.37 0.12
N ASN A 105 14.71 -12.94 0.77
CA ASN A 105 14.11 -11.62 0.58
C ASN A 105 14.80 -10.59 1.50
N PRO A 106 15.55 -9.61 0.95
CA PRO A 106 16.20 -8.57 1.76
C PRO A 106 15.22 -7.59 2.41
N TYR A 107 13.95 -7.60 2.00
CA TYR A 107 12.89 -6.71 2.50
C TYR A 107 11.86 -7.46 3.34
N SER A 108 12.22 -8.63 3.89
CA SER A 108 11.32 -9.43 4.71
C SER A 108 10.83 -8.68 5.94
N TRP A 109 9.57 -8.83 6.28
CA TRP A 109 9.02 -8.25 7.51
C TRP A 109 9.63 -8.87 8.77
N ASN A 110 10.12 -10.11 8.68
CA ASN A 110 10.82 -10.73 9.81
C ASN A 110 12.20 -10.10 10.08
N THR A 111 12.65 -9.10 9.31
CA THR A 111 13.85 -8.32 9.65
C THR A 111 13.72 -7.55 10.96
N VAL A 112 12.50 -7.23 11.38
CA VAL A 112 12.20 -6.41 12.58
C VAL A 112 11.04 -6.93 13.43
N ALA A 113 10.51 -8.11 13.12
CA ALA A 113 9.35 -8.69 13.80
C ALA A 113 9.37 -10.21 13.76
N ASN A 114 8.68 -10.84 14.71
CA ASN A 114 8.33 -12.25 14.65
C ASN A 114 7.03 -12.39 13.85
N VAL A 115 6.96 -13.26 12.86
CA VAL A 115 5.82 -13.33 11.92
C VAL A 115 5.23 -14.73 11.87
N ILE A 116 3.93 -14.85 12.14
CA ILE A 116 3.15 -16.09 12.00
C ILE A 116 2.37 -16.01 10.69
N PHE A 117 2.70 -16.86 9.72
CA PHE A 117 1.88 -17.04 8.52
C PHE A 117 0.86 -18.15 8.79
N LEU A 118 -0.41 -17.80 8.93
CA LEU A 118 -1.48 -18.74 9.27
C LEU A 118 -2.30 -19.10 8.03
N GLU A 119 -2.34 -20.38 7.65
CA GLU A 119 -3.21 -20.86 6.58
C GLU A 119 -4.64 -21.03 7.10
N SER A 120 -5.54 -20.15 6.67
CA SER A 120 -6.92 -20.08 7.16
C SER A 120 -7.85 -19.63 6.03
N PRO A 121 -9.12 -20.09 5.99
CA PRO A 121 -9.80 -21.03 6.91
C PRO A 121 -9.35 -22.50 6.81
N VAL A 122 -10.00 -23.36 7.59
CA VAL A 122 -9.86 -24.81 7.50
C VAL A 122 -10.07 -25.29 6.05
N GLY A 123 -9.18 -26.15 5.57
CA GLY A 123 -9.16 -26.61 4.18
C GLY A 123 -8.29 -25.75 3.26
N VAL A 124 -7.73 -24.63 3.71
CA VAL A 124 -6.75 -23.84 2.95
C VAL A 124 -5.34 -24.39 3.14
N GLY A 125 -4.61 -24.58 2.03
CA GLY A 125 -3.24 -25.07 2.08
C GLY A 125 -3.15 -26.43 2.77
N TYR A 126 -2.35 -26.52 3.85
CA TYR A 126 -2.26 -27.74 4.65
C TYR A 126 -3.27 -27.81 5.81
N SER A 127 -4.04 -26.76 6.08
CA SER A 127 -5.05 -26.75 7.13
C SER A 127 -6.20 -27.71 6.82
N TYR A 128 -6.68 -28.42 7.85
CA TYR A 128 -7.65 -29.50 7.64
C TYR A 128 -8.59 -29.69 8.83
N ASP A 129 -9.65 -30.46 8.60
CA ASP A 129 -10.56 -30.97 9.63
C ASP A 129 -10.69 -32.48 9.47
N ALA A 130 -10.77 -33.20 10.58
CA ALA A 130 -10.84 -34.66 10.59
C ALA A 130 -12.11 -35.23 9.92
N THR A 131 -13.17 -34.42 9.76
CA THR A 131 -14.41 -34.82 9.11
C THR A 131 -14.49 -34.43 7.62
N GLU A 132 -13.45 -33.76 7.10
CA GLU A 132 -13.40 -33.23 5.72
C GLU A 132 -14.57 -32.28 5.36
N SER A 133 -15.18 -31.65 6.38
CA SER A 133 -16.22 -30.64 6.19
C SER A 133 -15.62 -29.23 6.14
N TYR A 134 -15.60 -28.62 4.95
CA TYR A 134 -14.96 -27.32 4.69
C TYR A 134 -15.93 -26.17 4.38
N ALA A 135 -17.24 -26.39 4.59
CA ALA A 135 -18.20 -25.30 4.52
C ALA A 135 -17.99 -24.35 5.70
N THR A 136 -17.81 -23.06 5.43
CA THR A 136 -17.47 -22.09 6.47
C THR A 136 -17.99 -20.69 6.15
N ASP A 137 -17.85 -19.79 7.11
CA ASP A 137 -18.28 -18.40 7.02
C ASP A 137 -17.36 -17.47 7.82
N ASP A 138 -17.64 -16.17 7.80
CA ASP A 138 -16.83 -15.16 8.50
C ASP A 138 -16.77 -15.44 10.02
N PHE A 139 -17.87 -15.85 10.65
CA PHE A 139 -17.92 -16.11 12.10
C PHE A 139 -17.15 -17.37 12.49
N GLN A 140 -17.35 -18.49 11.80
CA GLN A 140 -16.66 -19.74 12.08
C GLN A 140 -15.16 -19.59 11.85
N THR A 141 -14.76 -18.98 10.73
CA THR A 141 -13.34 -18.70 10.42
C THR A 141 -12.71 -17.84 11.52
N THR A 142 -13.40 -16.79 11.94
CA THR A 142 -12.92 -15.90 13.02
C THR A 142 -12.75 -16.67 14.34
N ARG A 143 -13.70 -17.53 14.71
CA ARG A 143 -13.63 -18.35 15.92
C ARG A 143 -12.46 -19.34 15.88
N GLN A 144 -12.26 -20.00 14.73
CA GLN A 144 -11.16 -20.95 14.51
C GLN A 144 -9.79 -20.26 14.57
N ASN A 145 -9.67 -19.08 13.94
CA ASN A 145 -8.44 -18.28 14.01
C ASN A 145 -8.12 -17.83 15.43
N TYR A 146 -9.14 -17.42 16.19
CA TYR A 146 -8.98 -17.05 17.59
C TYR A 146 -8.47 -18.23 18.43
N LEU A 147 -9.04 -19.43 18.25
CA LEU A 147 -8.58 -20.64 18.95
C LEU A 147 -7.13 -21.00 18.58
N ALA A 148 -6.78 -20.90 17.30
CA ALA A 148 -5.41 -21.13 16.83
C ALA A 148 -4.42 -20.14 17.45
N VAL A 149 -4.77 -18.85 17.58
CA VAL A 149 -3.93 -17.86 18.27
C VAL A 149 -3.75 -18.21 19.75
N MET A 150 -4.80 -18.70 20.42
CA MET A 150 -4.69 -19.14 21.81
C MET A 150 -3.76 -20.36 21.94
N ASP A 151 -3.91 -21.36 21.07
CA ASP A 151 -3.03 -22.53 21.02
C ASP A 151 -1.57 -22.15 20.71
N PHE A 152 -1.35 -21.16 19.82
CA PHE A 152 -0.02 -20.61 19.57
C PHE A 152 0.60 -20.06 20.85
N PHE A 153 -0.13 -19.26 21.62
CA PHE A 153 0.38 -18.73 22.89
C PHE A 153 0.55 -19.79 23.97
N GLU A 154 -0.13 -20.94 23.90
CA GLU A 154 0.12 -22.09 24.77
C GLU A 154 1.42 -22.82 24.41
N LYS A 155 1.68 -22.99 23.11
CA LYS A 155 2.89 -23.61 22.56
C LYS A 155 4.13 -22.73 22.67
N PHE A 156 3.95 -21.42 22.49
CA PHE A 156 5.00 -20.42 22.46
C PHE A 156 4.79 -19.37 23.57
N PRO A 157 4.81 -19.77 24.87
CA PRO A 157 4.43 -18.90 25.98
C PRO A 157 5.36 -17.70 26.17
N MET A 158 6.62 -17.79 25.70
CA MET A 158 7.56 -16.67 25.69
C MET A 158 7.07 -15.49 24.83
N TYR A 159 6.18 -15.72 23.87
CA TYR A 159 5.70 -14.67 22.97
C TYR A 159 4.48 -13.90 23.48
N ARG A 160 3.86 -14.32 24.59
CA ARG A 160 2.60 -13.74 25.13
C ARG A 160 2.66 -12.24 25.47
N ASN A 161 3.84 -11.75 25.82
CA ASN A 161 4.03 -10.37 26.27
C ASN A 161 4.52 -9.42 25.17
N HIS A 162 4.85 -9.93 23.97
CA HIS A 162 5.27 -9.05 22.87
C HIS A 162 4.13 -8.13 22.44
N ASP A 163 4.51 -6.95 21.93
CA ASP A 163 3.59 -6.12 21.18
C ASP A 163 3.01 -6.94 20.03
N PHE A 164 1.71 -7.24 20.09
CA PHE A 164 1.04 -8.12 19.14
C PHE A 164 0.18 -7.32 18.16
N TYR A 165 0.32 -7.62 16.87
CA TYR A 165 -0.50 -7.04 15.81
C TYR A 165 -1.11 -8.12 14.92
N VAL A 166 -2.36 -7.90 14.53
CA VAL A 166 -3.06 -8.74 13.55
C VAL A 166 -2.99 -8.07 12.19
N THR A 167 -2.45 -8.76 11.20
CA THR A 167 -2.14 -8.19 9.88
C THR A 167 -2.66 -9.09 8.77
N GLY A 168 -2.95 -8.53 7.61
CA GLY A 168 -3.41 -9.30 6.46
C GLY A 168 -3.73 -8.43 5.26
N GLU A 169 -4.24 -9.07 4.22
CA GLU A 169 -4.49 -8.41 2.93
C GLU A 169 -5.74 -8.93 2.20
N SER A 170 -6.24 -8.17 1.23
CA SER A 170 -7.39 -8.57 0.40
C SER A 170 -8.60 -8.92 1.28
N TYR A 171 -9.18 -10.11 1.18
CA TYR A 171 -10.25 -10.57 2.10
C TYR A 171 -9.82 -10.64 3.58
N GLY A 172 -8.51 -10.56 3.86
CA GLY A 172 -7.96 -10.24 5.18
C GLY A 172 -8.52 -8.93 5.76
N GLY A 173 -9.06 -8.03 4.93
CA GLY A 173 -9.86 -6.89 5.37
C GLY A 173 -11.10 -7.26 6.18
N VAL A 174 -11.66 -8.47 6.01
CA VAL A 174 -12.74 -9.01 6.86
C VAL A 174 -12.16 -9.80 8.04
N PHE A 175 -11.17 -10.68 7.78
CA PHE A 175 -10.60 -11.55 8.83
C PHE A 175 -9.92 -10.77 9.95
N VAL A 176 -9.13 -9.74 9.59
CA VAL A 176 -8.29 -8.99 10.53
C VAL A 176 -9.13 -8.21 11.54
N PRO A 177 -10.13 -7.38 11.16
CA PRO A 177 -10.94 -6.67 12.14
C PRO A 177 -11.75 -7.61 13.04
N LEU A 178 -12.37 -8.65 12.49
CA LEU A 178 -13.18 -9.60 13.27
C LEU A 178 -12.33 -10.35 14.30
N LEU A 179 -11.16 -10.87 13.91
CA LEU A 179 -10.25 -11.53 14.83
C LEU A 179 -9.72 -10.56 15.89
N THR A 180 -9.34 -9.35 15.49
CA THR A 180 -8.87 -8.31 16.41
C THR A 180 -9.94 -7.99 17.45
N GLN A 181 -11.22 -7.96 17.07
CA GLN A 181 -12.33 -7.68 17.99
C GLN A 181 -12.48 -8.79 19.05
N LEU A 182 -12.35 -10.07 18.66
CA LEU A 182 -12.35 -11.17 19.64
C LEU A 182 -11.16 -11.11 20.58
N LEU A 183 -9.95 -10.89 20.04
CA LEU A 183 -8.72 -10.83 20.84
C LEU A 183 -8.69 -9.63 21.80
N LEU A 184 -9.23 -8.49 21.38
CA LEU A 184 -9.30 -7.28 22.20
C LEU A 184 -10.10 -7.50 23.50
N ASN A 185 -11.09 -8.40 23.45
CA ASN A 185 -11.96 -8.73 24.57
C ASN A 185 -11.42 -9.87 25.46
N ASP A 186 -10.30 -10.50 25.08
CA ASP A 186 -9.71 -11.60 25.83
C ASP A 186 -8.52 -11.14 26.70
N GLN A 187 -8.65 -11.26 28.02
CA GLN A 187 -7.62 -10.90 28.98
C GLN A 187 -6.35 -11.76 28.87
N ARG A 188 -6.41 -12.91 28.21
CA ARG A 188 -5.24 -13.76 27.94
C ARG A 188 -4.31 -13.17 26.88
N VAL A 189 -4.80 -12.25 26.06
CA VAL A 189 -4.02 -11.51 25.05
C VAL A 189 -3.54 -10.20 25.66
N GLY A 190 -2.45 -10.26 26.42
CA GLY A 190 -2.03 -9.17 27.29
C GLY A 190 -1.57 -7.90 26.57
N ASN A 191 -1.10 -7.99 25.32
CA ASN A 191 -0.40 -6.89 24.66
C ASN A 191 -0.76 -6.67 23.18
N LEU A 192 -2.05 -6.78 22.84
CA LEU A 192 -2.57 -6.40 21.52
C LEU A 192 -2.44 -4.88 21.30
N LYS A 193 -1.65 -4.47 20.29
CA LYS A 193 -1.35 -3.06 20.00
C LYS A 193 -2.09 -2.50 18.81
N GLY A 194 -2.52 -3.34 17.89
CA GLY A 194 -3.17 -2.85 16.68
C GLY A 194 -3.38 -3.89 15.61
N PHE A 195 -3.84 -3.41 14.47
CA PHE A 195 -4.05 -4.24 13.30
C PHE A 195 -3.72 -3.48 12.01
N THR A 196 -3.39 -4.21 10.95
CA THR A 196 -3.08 -3.62 9.65
C THR A 196 -3.76 -4.40 8.52
N VAL A 197 -4.26 -3.69 7.51
CA VAL A 197 -4.88 -4.31 6.32
C VAL A 197 -4.26 -3.68 5.08
N GLY A 198 -3.67 -4.52 4.22
CA GLY A 198 -3.17 -4.15 2.90
C GLY A 198 -4.22 -4.43 1.83
N ASN A 199 -4.53 -3.47 0.95
CA ASN A 199 -5.45 -3.67 -0.17
C ASN A 199 -6.72 -4.41 0.27
N GLY A 200 -7.47 -3.87 1.21
CA GLY A 200 -8.45 -4.62 2.00
C GLY A 200 -9.85 -4.65 1.39
N ALA A 201 -10.54 -5.78 1.50
CA ALA A 201 -11.98 -5.85 1.28
C ALA A 201 -12.77 -5.33 2.51
N LEU A 202 -12.66 -4.03 2.80
CA LEU A 202 -13.23 -3.42 4.01
C LEU A 202 -14.70 -2.99 3.85
N ASP A 203 -15.11 -2.61 2.64
CA ASP A 203 -16.49 -2.23 2.33
C ASP A 203 -16.79 -2.50 0.85
N PHE A 204 -17.60 -3.51 0.59
CA PHE A 204 -17.81 -4.02 -0.77
C PHE A 204 -18.56 -3.02 -1.65
N GLN A 205 -19.46 -2.21 -1.07
CA GLN A 205 -20.17 -1.18 -1.82
C GLN A 205 -19.22 -0.05 -2.21
N LEU A 206 -18.37 0.42 -1.29
CA LEU A 206 -17.39 1.46 -1.60
C LEU A 206 -16.35 0.96 -2.61
N LEU A 207 -15.92 -0.30 -2.51
CA LEU A 207 -14.98 -0.91 -3.46
C LEU A 207 -15.62 -1.01 -4.86
N GLY A 208 -16.84 -1.55 -4.96
CA GLY A 208 -17.59 -1.64 -6.21
C GLY A 208 -17.88 -0.30 -6.88
N ASN A 209 -18.16 0.73 -6.09
CA ASN A 209 -18.32 2.07 -6.65
C ASN A 209 -16.95 2.61 -7.13
N SER A 210 -15.92 2.46 -6.30
CA SER A 210 -14.61 3.05 -6.57
C SER A 210 -13.90 2.44 -7.78
N ILE A 211 -14.13 1.17 -8.10
CA ILE A 211 -13.47 0.51 -9.24
C ILE A 211 -13.91 1.08 -10.59
N ILE A 212 -15.17 1.51 -10.72
CA ILE A 212 -15.65 2.16 -11.96
C ILE A 212 -15.02 3.55 -12.13
N PHE A 213 -14.94 4.33 -11.05
CA PHE A 213 -14.19 5.59 -11.06
C PHE A 213 -12.71 5.36 -11.39
N PHE A 214 -12.10 4.33 -10.79
CA PHE A 214 -10.73 3.94 -11.06
C PHE A 214 -10.55 3.63 -12.54
N GLY A 215 -11.40 2.77 -13.12
CA GLY A 215 -11.34 2.38 -14.53
C GLY A 215 -11.48 3.56 -15.49
N TYR A 216 -12.37 4.52 -15.20
CA TYR A 216 -12.49 5.74 -16.03
C TYR A 216 -11.23 6.62 -15.96
N TYR A 217 -10.78 6.96 -14.75
CA TYR A 217 -9.63 7.84 -14.59
C TYR A 217 -8.28 7.19 -14.91
N HIS A 218 -8.24 5.87 -15.12
CA HIS A 218 -7.10 5.13 -15.66
C HIS A 218 -7.25 4.76 -17.15
N GLY A 219 -8.24 5.34 -17.84
CA GLY A 219 -8.37 5.21 -19.30
C GLY A 219 -8.93 3.89 -19.82
N LEU A 220 -9.54 3.08 -18.95
CA LEU A 220 -10.17 1.80 -19.32
C LEU A 220 -11.59 2.00 -19.85
N ILE A 221 -12.27 3.03 -19.37
CA ILE A 221 -13.65 3.37 -19.75
C ILE A 221 -13.62 4.62 -20.63
N GLY A 222 -14.18 4.52 -21.84
CA GLY A 222 -14.26 5.65 -22.77
C GLY A 222 -15.34 6.67 -22.37
N GLU A 223 -15.18 7.92 -22.83
CA GLU A 223 -16.06 9.06 -22.51
C GLU A 223 -17.56 8.76 -22.72
N ARG A 224 -17.92 8.11 -23.83
CA ARG A 224 -19.31 7.72 -24.07
C ARG A 224 -19.90 6.82 -22.99
N LEU A 225 -19.16 5.79 -22.59
CA LEU A 225 -19.63 4.86 -21.56
C LEU A 225 -19.66 5.55 -20.19
N TRP A 226 -18.72 6.45 -19.94
CA TRP A 226 -18.71 7.28 -18.75
C TRP A 226 -19.93 8.22 -18.68
N ASP A 227 -20.28 8.88 -19.77
CA ASP A 227 -21.47 9.74 -19.83
C ASP A 227 -22.75 8.93 -19.55
N GLU A 228 -22.86 7.71 -20.09
CA GLU A 228 -23.96 6.79 -19.81
C GLU A 228 -23.99 6.40 -18.31
N LEU A 229 -22.85 6.06 -17.72
CA LEU A 229 -22.71 5.77 -16.29
C LEU A 229 -23.13 6.99 -15.43
N VAL A 230 -22.68 8.19 -15.76
CA VAL A 230 -23.00 9.40 -14.98
C VAL A 230 -24.49 9.76 -15.09
N ALA A 231 -25.07 9.65 -16.29
CA ALA A 231 -26.47 9.95 -16.52
C ALA A 231 -27.41 8.99 -15.79
N HIS A 232 -27.10 7.70 -15.79
CA HIS A 232 -28.00 6.65 -15.31
C HIS A 232 -27.70 6.16 -13.89
N CYS A 233 -26.45 6.25 -13.44
CA CYS A 233 -26.02 5.73 -12.13
C CYS A 233 -25.73 6.82 -11.09
N CYS A 234 -25.60 8.09 -11.50
CA CYS A 234 -25.08 9.16 -10.64
C CYS A 234 -25.96 10.42 -10.57
N GLY A 235 -27.20 10.38 -11.08
CA GLY A 235 -28.06 11.57 -11.12
C GLY A 235 -27.46 12.77 -11.87
N GLY A 236 -26.51 12.53 -12.78
CA GLY A 236 -25.80 13.55 -13.55
C GLY A 236 -24.56 14.15 -12.88
N THR A 237 -24.19 13.74 -11.66
CA THR A 237 -23.00 14.25 -10.95
C THR A 237 -22.05 13.10 -10.58
N PRO A 238 -20.83 13.03 -11.15
CA PRO A 238 -19.90 11.95 -10.85
C PRO A 238 -19.22 12.13 -9.48
N SER A 239 -19.92 11.77 -8.40
CA SER A 239 -19.39 11.80 -7.03
C SER A 239 -19.64 10.49 -6.30
N LYS A 240 -18.88 10.26 -5.22
CA LYS A 240 -19.08 9.06 -4.37
C LYS A 240 -20.44 9.07 -3.66
N GLU A 241 -21.04 10.24 -3.46
CA GLU A 241 -22.32 10.42 -2.78
C GLU A 241 -23.51 10.15 -3.71
N GLU A 242 -23.39 10.49 -5.00
CA GLU A 242 -24.48 10.42 -5.96
C GLU A 242 -24.44 9.15 -6.82
N CYS A 243 -23.25 8.58 -7.06
CA CYS A 243 -23.09 7.36 -7.85
C CYS A 243 -23.37 6.09 -7.06
N ASP A 244 -24.18 5.20 -7.62
CA ASP A 244 -24.32 3.80 -7.18
C ASP A 244 -24.14 2.85 -8.37
N PHE A 245 -22.95 2.27 -8.47
CA PHE A 245 -22.61 1.28 -9.49
C PHE A 245 -22.83 -0.15 -8.98
N ALA A 246 -22.83 -0.35 -7.67
CA ALA A 246 -22.66 -1.65 -7.09
C ALA A 246 -23.94 -2.25 -6.50
N TRP A 247 -24.96 -1.48 -6.05
CA TRP A 247 -25.93 -2.06 -5.10
C TRP A 247 -27.43 -1.91 -5.39
N TYR A 248 -27.95 -0.77 -5.83
CA TYR A 248 -29.40 -0.50 -5.74
C TYR A 248 -30.09 0.10 -6.96
N THR A 249 -29.38 0.36 -8.05
CA THR A 249 -30.05 0.93 -9.21
C THR A 249 -31.03 -0.06 -9.85
N LYS A 250 -32.28 0.37 -10.00
CA LYS A 250 -33.31 -0.33 -10.80
C LYS A 250 -33.33 0.16 -12.24
N ASP A 251 -32.49 1.14 -12.59
CA ASP A 251 -32.38 1.64 -13.95
C ASP A 251 -31.67 0.59 -14.82
N PRO A 252 -32.37 -0.03 -15.79
CA PRO A 252 -31.75 -1.01 -16.68
C PRO A 252 -30.59 -0.43 -17.50
N ALA A 253 -30.61 0.88 -17.77
CA ALA A 253 -29.54 1.55 -18.48
C ALA A 253 -28.28 1.64 -17.63
N CYS A 254 -28.41 1.95 -16.34
CA CYS A 254 -27.27 1.90 -15.41
C CYS A 254 -26.70 0.49 -15.29
N VAL A 255 -27.57 -0.53 -15.11
CA VAL A 255 -27.12 -1.93 -15.05
C VAL A 255 -26.34 -2.31 -16.30
N SER A 256 -26.85 -1.98 -17.48
CA SER A 256 -26.17 -2.27 -18.75
C SER A 256 -24.84 -1.53 -18.90
N ALA A 257 -24.76 -0.28 -18.46
CA ALA A 257 -23.53 0.51 -18.51
C ALA A 257 -22.47 -0.04 -17.56
N VAL A 258 -22.86 -0.38 -16.32
CA VAL A 258 -21.98 -1.04 -15.34
C VAL A 258 -21.50 -2.38 -15.87
N ASP A 259 -22.39 -3.23 -16.40
CA ASP A 259 -22.00 -4.54 -16.94
C ASP A 259 -20.98 -4.42 -18.10
N THR A 260 -21.07 -3.34 -18.89
CA THR A 260 -20.09 -3.05 -19.96
C THR A 260 -18.75 -2.61 -19.37
N ALA A 261 -18.76 -1.75 -18.35
CA ALA A 261 -17.55 -1.33 -17.65
C ALA A 261 -16.86 -2.53 -16.95
N ASP A 262 -17.64 -3.41 -16.34
CA ASP A 262 -17.18 -4.62 -15.69
C ASP A 262 -16.49 -5.56 -16.68
N GLN A 263 -17.03 -5.72 -17.89
CA GLN A 263 -16.38 -6.50 -18.96
C GLN A 263 -15.03 -5.91 -19.35
N LEU A 264 -14.93 -4.57 -19.45
CA LEU A 264 -13.68 -3.89 -19.76
C LEU A 264 -12.65 -4.05 -18.64
N ILE A 265 -13.07 -4.14 -17.38
CA ILE A 265 -12.16 -4.27 -16.23
C ILE A 265 -11.77 -5.73 -15.99
N LEU A 266 -12.71 -6.67 -16.13
CA LEU A 266 -12.54 -8.07 -15.70
C LEU A 266 -12.24 -9.05 -16.83
N GLU A 267 -12.53 -8.70 -18.09
CA GLU A 267 -12.50 -9.65 -19.22
C GLU A 267 -11.66 -9.19 -20.41
N SER A 268 -11.04 -8.01 -20.33
CA SER A 268 -10.18 -7.45 -21.39
C SER A 268 -8.73 -7.93 -21.38
N GLY A 269 -8.37 -8.81 -20.44
CA GLY A 269 -6.99 -9.31 -20.28
C GLY A 269 -6.09 -8.40 -19.45
N LEU A 270 -6.67 -7.54 -18.61
CA LEU A 270 -5.92 -6.70 -17.66
C LEU A 270 -5.57 -7.47 -16.39
N ASN A 271 -4.42 -7.12 -15.80
CA ASN A 271 -4.04 -7.62 -14.49
C ASN A 271 -4.75 -6.84 -13.38
N VAL A 272 -5.75 -7.48 -12.78
CA VAL A 272 -6.56 -6.86 -11.70
C VAL A 272 -5.76 -6.55 -10.45
N TYR A 273 -4.62 -7.20 -10.22
CA TYR A 273 -3.78 -6.96 -9.05
C TYR A 273 -2.71 -5.88 -9.28
N ASN A 274 -2.44 -5.54 -10.55
CA ASN A 274 -1.59 -4.42 -10.94
C ASN A 274 -1.89 -4.04 -12.39
N LEU A 275 -2.61 -2.94 -12.60
CA LEU A 275 -3.06 -2.51 -13.92
C LEU A 275 -1.94 -2.41 -14.98
N TYR A 276 -0.70 -2.09 -14.57
CA TYR A 276 0.42 -1.86 -15.48
C TYR A 276 1.35 -3.07 -15.65
N GLU A 277 1.07 -4.20 -14.99
CA GLU A 277 1.82 -5.43 -15.22
C GLU A 277 1.20 -6.27 -16.34
N PRO A 278 2.03 -6.97 -17.13
CA PRO A 278 1.52 -7.91 -18.13
C PRO A 278 0.81 -9.07 -17.43
N CYS A 279 -0.15 -9.67 -18.13
CA CYS A 279 -0.67 -10.97 -17.73
C CYS A 279 0.27 -12.08 -18.19
N SER A 280 0.69 -12.92 -17.25
CA SER A 280 1.74 -13.95 -17.40
C SER A 280 1.54 -14.95 -18.54
N TYR A 281 0.38 -14.98 -19.21
CA TYR A 281 0.12 -15.86 -20.35
C TYR A 281 0.63 -15.34 -21.70
N GLU A 282 1.10 -14.09 -21.79
CA GLU A 282 1.52 -13.48 -23.06
C GLU A 282 3.03 -13.66 -23.39
N GLU A 283 3.86 -14.15 -22.48
CA GLU A 283 5.32 -14.17 -22.66
C GLU A 283 5.92 -15.33 -23.50
N GLU A 284 5.13 -16.23 -24.08
CA GLU A 284 5.66 -17.15 -25.09
C GLU A 284 4.86 -17.08 -26.38
N GLY A 285 5.48 -16.54 -27.45
CA GLY A 285 4.93 -16.35 -28.80
C GLY A 285 4.43 -17.62 -29.51
N ARG A 286 3.45 -18.30 -28.92
CA ARG A 286 2.68 -19.39 -29.49
C ARG A 286 1.29 -18.84 -29.83
N PRO A 287 0.89 -18.84 -31.11
CA PRO A 287 -0.52 -18.70 -31.45
C PRO A 287 -1.26 -19.83 -30.74
N SER A 288 -2.21 -19.52 -29.86
CA SER A 288 -3.01 -20.48 -29.10
C SER A 288 -4.04 -21.19 -30.00
N LEU A 289 -3.55 -21.91 -31.00
CA LEU A 289 -4.24 -22.99 -31.71
C LEU A 289 -3.73 -24.32 -31.15
N GLY A 290 -4.05 -24.58 -29.88
CA GLY A 290 -3.69 -25.79 -29.16
C GLY A 290 -4.57 -25.91 -27.92
N MET A 291 -5.12 -27.11 -27.71
CA MET A 291 -6.18 -27.40 -26.74
C MET A 291 -5.94 -26.78 -25.35
N ARG A 292 -6.96 -26.05 -24.88
CA ARG A 292 -7.13 -25.58 -23.50
C ARG A 292 -6.79 -26.69 -22.51
N HIS A 293 -5.81 -26.47 -21.65
CA HIS A 293 -6.00 -26.86 -20.25
C HIS A 293 -6.85 -25.75 -19.64
N PRO A 294 -8.15 -25.98 -19.41
CA PRO A 294 -8.98 -25.00 -18.72
C PRO A 294 -8.53 -24.97 -17.25
N GLU A 295 -8.66 -23.80 -16.61
CA GLU A 295 -8.59 -23.61 -15.15
C GLU A 295 -7.16 -23.52 -14.56
N THR A 296 -6.57 -22.32 -14.62
CA THR A 296 -5.54 -21.92 -13.66
C THR A 296 -6.22 -21.32 -12.42
N THR A 297 -5.70 -21.61 -11.23
CA THR A 297 -6.47 -21.81 -9.98
C THR A 297 -6.62 -20.60 -9.03
N SER A 298 -6.19 -19.40 -9.43
CA SER A 298 -6.41 -18.14 -8.66
C SER A 298 -7.38 -17.18 -9.38
N LEU A 299 -7.77 -17.58 -10.60
CA LEU A 299 -8.71 -16.93 -11.49
C LEU A 299 -10.11 -16.77 -10.88
N TYR A 300 -10.57 -17.82 -10.20
CA TYR A 300 -11.94 -17.86 -9.69
C TYR A 300 -12.09 -17.08 -8.39
N ALA A 301 -11.05 -17.05 -7.55
CA ALA A 301 -11.05 -16.32 -6.28
C ALA A 301 -11.09 -14.80 -6.51
N SER A 302 -10.18 -14.28 -7.33
CA SER A 302 -10.16 -12.87 -7.78
C SER A 302 -11.50 -12.46 -8.40
N LYS A 303 -12.00 -13.25 -9.35
CA LYS A 303 -13.28 -12.95 -10.02
C LYS A 303 -14.45 -12.95 -9.05
N ARG A 304 -14.53 -13.92 -8.13
CA ARG A 304 -15.60 -13.95 -7.12
C ARG A 304 -15.56 -12.72 -6.23
N LEU A 305 -14.37 -12.29 -5.81
CA LEU A 305 -14.20 -11.07 -5.01
C LEU A 305 -14.69 -9.84 -5.77
N MET A 306 -14.27 -9.69 -7.04
CA MET A 306 -14.68 -8.57 -7.90
C MET A 306 -16.18 -8.54 -8.17
N LEU A 307 -16.77 -9.70 -8.48
CA LEU A 307 -18.21 -9.81 -8.67
C LEU A 307 -18.97 -9.46 -7.40
N LYS A 308 -18.45 -9.79 -6.21
CA LYS A 308 -19.03 -9.37 -4.94
C LYS A 308 -18.91 -7.87 -4.73
N MET A 309 -17.79 -7.24 -5.09
CA MET A 309 -17.66 -5.77 -5.06
C MET A 309 -18.70 -5.12 -5.97
N LEU A 310 -19.02 -5.72 -7.10
CA LEU A 310 -20.04 -5.25 -8.04
C LEU A 310 -21.46 -5.77 -7.70
N ASN A 311 -21.60 -6.51 -6.59
CA ASN A 311 -22.82 -7.21 -6.15
C ASN A 311 -23.53 -8.03 -7.23
N ARG A 312 -22.78 -8.74 -8.07
CA ARG A 312 -23.30 -9.57 -9.16
C ARG A 312 -23.35 -11.04 -8.74
N PRO A 313 -24.54 -11.62 -8.45
CA PRO A 313 -24.64 -13.05 -8.15
C PRO A 313 -24.52 -13.87 -9.44
N ASN A 314 -23.61 -14.84 -9.45
CA ASN A 314 -23.59 -16.01 -10.36
C ASN A 314 -23.97 -15.74 -11.84
N ALA A 315 -23.29 -14.82 -12.52
CA ALA A 315 -23.33 -14.79 -13.96
C ALA A 315 -22.71 -16.11 -14.51
N GLU A 316 -23.37 -16.78 -15.48
CA GLU A 316 -22.76 -17.89 -16.22
C GLU A 316 -21.62 -17.32 -17.08
N LEU A 317 -20.38 -17.50 -16.63
CA LEU A 317 -19.23 -16.80 -17.19
C LEU A 317 -18.41 -17.71 -18.09
N LYS A 318 -18.16 -17.27 -19.33
CA LYS A 318 -17.11 -17.81 -20.19
C LYS A 318 -15.79 -17.14 -19.82
N ILE A 319 -15.15 -17.61 -18.76
CA ILE A 319 -13.96 -16.94 -18.20
C ILE A 319 -12.74 -17.15 -19.10
N THR A 320 -11.98 -16.07 -19.36
CA THR A 320 -10.65 -16.19 -19.99
C THR A 320 -9.49 -15.62 -19.17
N ASN A 321 -9.61 -14.60 -18.30
CA ASN A 321 -8.40 -14.13 -17.58
C ASN A 321 -8.57 -13.14 -16.38
N PRO A 322 -8.96 -13.58 -15.17
CA PRO A 322 -8.74 -12.79 -13.93
C PRO A 322 -7.38 -12.83 -13.21
N ASN A 323 -6.51 -13.83 -13.39
CA ASN A 323 -5.28 -13.95 -12.60
C ASN A 323 -4.07 -13.96 -13.52
N CYS A 324 -3.42 -12.81 -13.52
CA CYS A 324 -2.30 -12.46 -14.37
C CYS A 324 -0.94 -12.79 -13.73
N ARG A 325 -0.97 -13.51 -12.59
CA ARG A 325 0.21 -14.08 -11.93
C ARG A 325 0.26 -15.59 -12.12
N ASP A 326 1.39 -16.08 -12.62
CA ASP A 326 1.73 -17.49 -12.56
C ASP A 326 2.21 -17.83 -11.15
N GLU A 327 1.44 -18.63 -10.42
CA GLU A 327 1.79 -19.15 -9.08
C GLU A 327 2.02 -20.66 -9.08
N ASP A 328 2.09 -21.29 -10.26
CA ASP A 328 2.32 -22.74 -10.36
C ASP A 328 3.65 -23.13 -9.74
N PHE A 329 4.64 -22.23 -9.76
CA PHE A 329 5.93 -22.49 -9.14
C PHE A 329 5.82 -22.68 -7.61
N LEU A 330 4.89 -21.99 -6.93
CA LEU A 330 4.61 -22.19 -5.51
C LEU A 330 3.90 -23.51 -5.30
N ARG A 331 2.89 -23.82 -6.14
CA ARG A 331 2.16 -25.09 -6.09
C ARG A 331 3.11 -26.27 -6.22
N LEU A 332 4.02 -26.22 -7.18
CA LEU A 332 5.02 -27.25 -7.40
C LEU A 332 5.98 -27.36 -6.22
N TYR A 333 6.44 -26.23 -5.65
CA TYR A 333 7.37 -26.23 -4.51
C TYR A 333 6.75 -26.87 -3.26
N PHE A 334 5.59 -26.39 -2.83
CA PHE A 334 4.93 -26.88 -1.61
C PHE A 334 4.39 -28.31 -1.75
N ASN A 335 4.19 -28.83 -2.97
CA ASN A 335 3.85 -30.26 -3.12
C ASN A 335 5.06 -31.20 -3.18
N ARG A 336 6.30 -30.70 -3.08
CA ARG A 336 7.47 -31.59 -3.00
C ARG A 336 7.51 -32.31 -1.66
N ARG A 337 7.82 -33.60 -1.69
CA ARG A 337 7.88 -34.46 -0.48
C ARG A 337 8.89 -33.98 0.56
N ASP A 338 10.03 -33.47 0.11
CA ASP A 338 11.06 -32.92 0.99
C ASP A 338 10.62 -31.62 1.66
N VAL A 339 9.85 -30.77 0.96
CA VAL A 339 9.24 -29.56 1.52
C VAL A 339 8.15 -29.90 2.54
N ILE A 340 7.22 -30.79 2.19
CA ILE A 340 6.16 -31.29 3.10
C ILE A 340 6.78 -31.84 4.39
N SER A 341 7.84 -32.65 4.26
CA SER A 341 8.55 -33.22 5.42
C SER A 341 9.27 -32.17 6.23
N ALA A 342 9.92 -31.20 5.58
CA ALA A 342 10.63 -30.11 6.26
C ALA A 342 9.70 -29.18 7.05
N LEU A 343 8.47 -28.99 6.56
CA LEU A 343 7.44 -28.15 7.18
C LEU A 343 6.57 -28.90 8.20
N HIS A 344 6.92 -30.14 8.55
CA HIS A 344 6.20 -30.96 9.54
C HIS A 344 4.71 -31.15 9.20
N VAL A 345 4.41 -31.26 7.91
CA VAL A 345 3.05 -31.48 7.41
C VAL A 345 2.69 -32.96 7.59
N GLU A 346 1.94 -33.25 8.65
CA GLU A 346 1.51 -34.61 9.01
C GLU A 346 0.40 -35.16 8.08
N GLN A 347 -0.49 -34.28 7.63
CA GLN A 347 -1.64 -34.64 6.80
C GLN A 347 -1.75 -33.70 5.60
N THR A 348 -1.85 -34.28 4.41
CA THR A 348 -2.19 -33.58 3.18
C THR A 348 -3.50 -34.15 2.66
N PRO A 349 -4.68 -33.76 3.20
CA PRO A 349 -5.96 -34.26 2.72
C PRO A 349 -6.17 -33.95 1.22
N GLN A 350 -5.48 -32.94 0.73
CA GLN A 350 -5.43 -32.53 -0.67
C GLN A 350 -4.04 -31.98 -1.02
N PRO A 351 -3.64 -31.96 -2.30
CA PRO A 351 -2.45 -31.26 -2.75
C PRO A 351 -2.51 -29.78 -2.35
N TRP A 352 -1.38 -29.21 -1.94
CA TRP A 352 -1.32 -27.79 -1.60
C TRP A 352 -1.58 -26.95 -2.86
N VAL A 353 -2.44 -25.95 -2.76
CA VAL A 353 -2.69 -24.97 -3.82
C VAL A 353 -2.65 -23.56 -3.23
N PRO A 354 -2.22 -22.55 -4.00
CA PRO A 354 -2.16 -21.16 -3.51
C PRO A 354 -3.52 -20.66 -2.99
N CYS A 355 -4.61 -21.00 -3.68
CA CYS A 355 -5.97 -20.69 -3.26
C CYS A 355 -6.91 -21.88 -3.48
N LYS A 356 -7.79 -22.16 -2.51
CA LYS A 356 -8.83 -23.20 -2.62
C LYS A 356 -10.09 -22.64 -3.29
N GLU A 357 -10.35 -23.05 -4.52
CA GLU A 357 -11.40 -22.47 -5.37
C GLU A 357 -12.82 -22.96 -5.06
N ASP A 358 -12.94 -24.23 -4.68
CA ASP A 358 -14.19 -24.88 -4.32
C ASP A 358 -14.53 -24.71 -2.83
N LEU A 359 -13.84 -23.80 -2.15
CA LEU A 359 -14.15 -23.45 -0.77
C LEU A 359 -15.60 -22.95 -0.69
N ASN A 360 -16.43 -23.69 0.03
CA ASN A 360 -17.82 -23.32 0.29
C ASN A 360 -17.85 -22.25 1.40
N TYR A 361 -17.50 -21.02 1.02
CA TYR A 361 -17.38 -19.89 1.92
C TYR A 361 -18.60 -18.96 1.81
N THR A 362 -19.30 -18.75 2.93
CA THR A 362 -20.41 -17.81 3.03
C THR A 362 -19.95 -16.50 3.67
N GLN A 363 -19.91 -15.43 2.87
CA GLN A 363 -19.69 -14.09 3.39
C GLN A 363 -20.93 -13.60 4.13
N GLN A 364 -20.72 -13.05 5.32
CA GLN A 364 -21.76 -12.51 6.20
C GLN A 364 -21.65 -10.99 6.34
N HIS A 365 -20.44 -10.45 6.20
CA HIS A 365 -20.20 -9.02 6.36
C HIS A 365 -19.90 -8.34 5.03
N MET A 366 -20.72 -7.35 4.66
CA MET A 366 -20.51 -6.51 3.48
C MET A 366 -19.68 -5.25 3.78
N THR A 367 -19.53 -4.90 5.05
CA THR A 367 -18.72 -3.77 5.51
C THR A 367 -18.16 -4.05 6.89
N MET A 368 -16.94 -3.58 7.13
CA MET A 368 -16.22 -3.66 8.40
C MET A 368 -16.32 -2.37 9.21
N ARG A 369 -17.15 -1.41 8.77
CA ARG A 369 -17.18 -0.06 9.34
C ARG A 369 -17.45 -0.06 10.85
N GLU A 370 -18.51 -0.75 11.29
CA GLU A 370 -18.89 -0.81 12.70
C GLU A 370 -17.82 -1.53 13.54
N VAL A 371 -17.30 -2.66 13.04
CA VAL A 371 -16.24 -3.43 13.71
C VAL A 371 -14.99 -2.57 13.89
N VAL A 372 -14.53 -1.89 12.83
CA VAL A 372 -13.37 -1.00 12.89
C VAL A 372 -13.63 0.18 13.81
N GLN A 373 -14.84 0.75 13.80
CA GLN A 373 -15.20 1.82 14.73
C GLN A 373 -15.13 1.35 16.19
N ASP A 374 -15.66 0.17 16.51
CA ASP A 374 -15.58 -0.40 17.86
C ASP A 374 -14.13 -0.62 18.32
N LEU A 375 -13.29 -1.17 17.43
CA LEU A 375 -11.86 -1.35 17.69
C LEU A 375 -11.16 -0.03 18.00
N MET A 376 -11.41 1.00 17.21
CA MET A 376 -10.77 2.31 17.39
C MET A 376 -11.34 3.07 18.60
N ASN A 377 -12.65 2.97 18.85
CA ASN A 377 -13.31 3.57 20.00
C ASN A 377 -12.87 2.96 21.34
N SER A 378 -12.24 1.77 21.33
CA SER A 378 -11.59 1.21 22.52
C SER A 378 -10.47 2.11 23.07
N GLY A 379 -9.88 2.97 22.24
CA GLY A 379 -8.75 3.84 22.59
C GLY A 379 -7.44 3.10 22.90
N ARG A 380 -7.38 1.78 22.68
CA ARG A 380 -6.21 0.93 22.99
C ARG A 380 -5.38 0.54 21.78
N LEU A 381 -5.95 0.62 20.59
CA LEU A 381 -5.37 0.07 19.37
C LEU A 381 -4.91 1.14 18.39
N LYS A 382 -3.93 0.78 17.56
CA LYS A 382 -3.57 1.49 16.33
C LYS A 382 -4.05 0.69 15.12
N ALA A 383 -4.57 1.36 14.11
CA ALA A 383 -4.93 0.76 12.83
C ALA A 383 -4.10 1.37 11.70
N MET A 384 -3.69 0.55 10.73
CA MET A 384 -3.11 1.01 9.48
C MET A 384 -3.80 0.32 8.30
N ILE A 385 -4.47 1.10 7.47
CA ILE A 385 -5.00 0.65 6.18
C ILE A 385 -4.06 1.22 5.10
N TYR A 386 -3.49 0.36 4.27
CA TYR A 386 -2.56 0.75 3.22
C TYR A 386 -2.92 0.04 1.91
N ASN A 387 -2.66 0.69 0.77
CA ASN A 387 -3.02 0.15 -0.54
C ASN A 387 -1.91 0.46 -1.54
N GLY A 388 -1.58 -0.52 -2.38
CA GLY A 388 -0.98 -0.24 -3.68
C GLY A 388 -1.98 0.50 -4.56
N ASP A 389 -1.56 1.61 -5.17
CA ASP A 389 -2.43 2.51 -5.95
C ASP A 389 -2.73 2.01 -7.37
N LEU A 390 -2.11 0.91 -7.79
CA LEU A 390 -2.32 0.26 -9.09
C LEU A 390 -3.22 -0.99 -9.02
N ASP A 391 -3.64 -1.38 -7.82
CA ASP A 391 -4.51 -2.52 -7.59
C ASP A 391 -5.95 -2.18 -7.96
N MET A 392 -6.58 -3.02 -8.79
CA MET A 392 -7.99 -2.92 -9.14
C MET A 392 -8.84 -3.89 -8.32
N ALA A 393 -8.25 -4.91 -7.70
CA ALA A 393 -8.98 -5.85 -6.86
C ALA A 393 -9.51 -5.12 -5.62
N CYS A 394 -8.66 -4.45 -4.85
CA CYS A 394 -9.07 -3.62 -3.72
C CYS A 394 -8.50 -2.21 -3.87
N PRO A 395 -9.07 -1.39 -4.78
CA PRO A 395 -8.48 -0.12 -5.19
C PRO A 395 -8.40 0.87 -4.01
N PHE A 396 -7.28 1.59 -3.94
CA PHE A 396 -6.99 2.54 -2.86
C PHE A 396 -8.11 3.59 -2.65
N LEU A 397 -8.85 3.91 -3.71
CA LEU A 397 -9.93 4.87 -3.67
C LEU A 397 -11.08 4.40 -2.76
N GLY A 398 -11.45 3.12 -2.83
CA GLY A 398 -12.50 2.52 -2.00
C GLY A 398 -12.11 2.49 -0.53
N ASP A 399 -10.89 2.04 -0.22
CA ASP A 399 -10.38 2.01 1.16
C ASP A 399 -10.15 3.41 1.74
N ARG A 400 -9.77 4.39 0.92
CA ARG A 400 -9.73 5.80 1.34
C ARG A 400 -11.12 6.31 1.70
N TRP A 401 -12.14 5.99 0.90
CA TRP A 401 -13.51 6.35 1.22
C TRP A 401 -14.01 5.66 2.48
N PHE A 402 -13.66 4.40 2.68
CA PHE A 402 -13.95 3.66 3.90
C PHE A 402 -13.37 4.35 5.13
N VAL A 403 -12.07 4.70 5.11
CA VAL A 403 -11.41 5.40 6.24
C VAL A 403 -12.08 6.74 6.53
N TYR A 404 -12.44 7.52 5.50
CA TYR A 404 -13.18 8.78 5.70
C TYR A 404 -14.59 8.55 6.26
N SER A 405 -15.23 7.45 5.89
CA SER A 405 -16.55 7.08 6.39
C SER A 405 -16.54 6.80 7.91
N LEU A 406 -15.40 6.42 8.50
CA LEU A 406 -15.30 6.17 9.94
C LEU A 406 -15.65 7.41 10.79
N GLY A 407 -15.57 8.61 10.23
CA GLY A 407 -16.04 9.84 10.88
C GLY A 407 -15.10 10.37 11.97
N TYR A 408 -13.90 9.80 12.10
CA TYR A 408 -12.87 10.32 12.99
C TYR A 408 -12.37 11.66 12.48
N GLN A 409 -12.16 12.61 13.40
CA GLN A 409 -11.47 13.85 13.05
C GLN A 409 -10.08 13.47 12.54
N ALA A 410 -9.82 13.82 11.28
CA ALA A 410 -8.47 13.80 10.77
C ALA A 410 -7.64 14.63 11.75
N THR A 411 -6.72 13.97 12.46
CA THR A 411 -5.65 14.75 13.07
C THR A 411 -4.93 15.34 11.86
N PRO A 412 -4.96 16.67 11.63
CA PRO A 412 -4.07 17.23 10.62
C PRO A 412 -2.70 16.67 10.98
N LYS A 413 -2.09 15.90 10.05
CA LYS A 413 -0.86 15.12 10.27
C LYS A 413 -0.07 15.82 11.36
N ARG A 414 0.05 15.22 12.55
CA ARG A 414 0.67 15.86 13.71
C ARG A 414 1.91 16.57 13.20
N ALA A 415 1.87 17.90 13.18
CA ALA A 415 3.04 18.73 13.08
C ALA A 415 3.89 18.29 14.28
N MET A 416 4.85 17.40 14.04
CA MET A 416 5.95 17.27 14.97
C MET A 416 6.56 18.65 15.00
N LEU A 417 6.54 19.27 16.18
CA LEU A 417 7.22 20.53 16.46
C LEU A 417 8.65 20.45 15.88
N ILE A 418 8.89 21.17 14.78
CA ILE A 418 10.22 21.44 14.25
C ILE A 418 10.60 22.84 14.70
N PRO A 419 11.27 22.99 15.86
CA PRO A 419 12.25 24.08 15.95
C PRO A 419 13.69 23.57 16.02
N ALA A 420 13.92 22.27 16.17
CA ALA A 420 15.24 21.78 16.59
C ALA A 420 16.18 21.33 15.47
N LEU A 421 15.69 20.97 14.28
CA LEU A 421 16.53 20.40 13.20
C LEU A 421 17.00 21.42 12.16
N PHE A 422 16.24 22.50 11.90
CA PHE A 422 16.73 23.60 11.07
C PHE A 422 17.76 24.50 11.77
N GLY A 423 17.71 24.58 13.11
CA GLY A 423 18.66 25.38 13.90
C GLY A 423 20.11 24.86 13.87
N ALA A 424 20.32 23.56 13.61
CA ALA A 424 21.66 22.95 13.65
C ALA A 424 22.48 23.15 12.35
N LEU A 425 21.83 23.47 11.22
CA LEU A 425 22.49 23.76 9.94
C LEU A 425 22.76 25.26 9.71
N MET A 426 22.35 26.13 10.64
CA MET A 426 22.46 27.60 10.56
C MET A 426 23.70 28.16 11.29
N LEU A 427 24.79 27.39 11.39
CA LEU A 427 26.06 27.83 11.98
C LEU A 427 27.17 27.96 10.94
N SER A 428 26.88 28.68 9.86
CA SER A 428 27.91 29.40 9.12
C SER A 428 27.28 30.65 8.52
N ALA A 429 27.49 31.79 9.19
CA ALA A 429 27.12 33.10 8.70
C ALA A 429 27.89 33.39 7.39
N THR A 430 27.20 33.27 6.27
CA THR A 430 27.55 33.98 5.03
C THR A 430 26.67 35.23 4.97
N SER A 431 27.27 36.37 4.64
CA SER A 431 26.68 37.71 4.47
C SER A 431 25.15 37.74 4.39
N ALA A 432 24.50 38.53 5.25
CA ALA A 432 23.05 38.72 5.29
C ALA A 432 22.47 38.82 3.87
N PHE A 433 21.85 37.74 3.40
CA PHE A 433 21.17 37.72 2.12
C PHE A 433 20.04 38.73 2.20
N ASP A 434 20.02 39.69 1.28
CA ASP A 434 18.96 40.69 1.16
C ASP A 434 18.07 40.31 -0.03
N PRO A 435 16.87 39.73 0.20
CA PRO A 435 15.94 39.38 -0.86
C PRO A 435 15.58 40.55 -1.78
N ALA A 436 15.65 41.79 -1.28
CA ALA A 436 15.31 42.99 -2.06
C ALA A 436 16.21 43.19 -3.28
N GLN A 437 17.43 42.63 -3.27
CA GLN A 437 18.34 42.69 -4.42
C GLN A 437 17.87 41.86 -5.62
N TRP A 438 17.01 40.88 -5.37
CA TRP A 438 16.52 39.93 -6.38
C TRP A 438 15.05 40.13 -6.70
N GLU A 439 14.41 41.14 -6.10
CA GLU A 439 13.02 41.51 -6.35
C GLU A 439 12.89 42.06 -7.78
N VAL A 440 11.99 41.45 -8.55
CA VAL A 440 11.65 41.93 -9.89
C VAL A 440 10.60 43.02 -9.71
N THR A 441 10.95 44.26 -10.06
CA THR A 441 10.05 45.41 -9.90
C THR A 441 9.28 45.76 -11.17
N THR A 442 9.72 45.26 -12.33
CA THR A 442 9.08 45.50 -13.62
C THR A 442 9.15 44.25 -14.50
N VAL A 443 8.05 43.96 -15.19
CA VAL A 443 7.99 42.91 -16.22
C VAL A 443 7.86 43.59 -17.58
N PRO A 444 8.84 43.44 -18.49
CA PRO A 444 8.75 44.04 -19.82
C PRO A 444 7.46 43.63 -20.55
N GLY A 445 6.73 44.62 -21.06
CA GLY A 445 5.48 44.40 -21.79
C GLY A 445 4.22 44.24 -20.92
N LEU A 446 4.32 44.36 -19.60
CA LEU A 446 3.18 44.42 -18.69
C LEU A 446 2.89 45.89 -18.33
N ASP A 447 1.75 46.41 -18.79
CA ASP A 447 1.34 47.80 -18.56
C ASP A 447 0.70 48.05 -17.17
N GLN A 448 0.70 47.05 -16.30
CA GLN A 448 0.04 47.07 -14.99
C GLN A 448 1.00 46.67 -13.87
N GLN A 449 0.88 47.33 -12.71
CA GLN A 449 1.64 46.95 -11.52
C GLN A 449 0.97 45.74 -10.84
N VAL A 450 1.78 44.75 -10.44
CA VAL A 450 1.31 43.59 -9.66
C VAL A 450 1.20 43.92 -8.18
N ASN A 451 0.33 43.21 -7.46
CA ASN A 451 0.08 43.37 -6.02
C ASN A 451 0.80 42.33 -5.14
N PHE A 452 1.72 41.55 -5.71
CA PHE A 452 2.51 40.53 -5.04
C PHE A 452 3.99 40.73 -5.38
N LYS A 453 4.90 40.28 -4.51
CA LYS A 453 6.32 40.30 -4.81
C LYS A 453 6.74 39.07 -5.58
N HIS A 454 7.80 39.22 -6.36
CA HIS A 454 8.41 38.11 -7.05
C HIS A 454 9.89 38.36 -7.25
N TYR A 455 10.65 37.27 -7.32
CA TYR A 455 12.10 37.29 -7.25
C TYR A 455 12.67 36.34 -8.28
N SER A 456 13.75 36.74 -8.95
CA SER A 456 14.42 35.89 -9.95
C SER A 456 15.92 35.96 -9.76
N GLY A 457 16.59 34.82 -9.93
CA GLY A 457 18.02 34.72 -9.70
C GLY A 457 18.55 33.30 -9.87
N TYR A 458 19.70 33.03 -9.26
CA TYR A 458 20.42 31.76 -9.40
C TYR A 458 20.68 31.09 -8.05
N LEU A 459 20.42 29.80 -8.01
CA LEU A 459 20.70 28.90 -6.89
C LEU A 459 21.96 28.08 -7.19
N ASP A 460 22.83 27.93 -6.18
CA ASP A 460 24.08 27.16 -6.24
C ASP A 460 23.80 25.66 -6.06
N VAL A 461 24.26 24.86 -7.01
CA VAL A 461 24.15 23.39 -6.96
C VAL A 461 25.51 22.69 -6.94
N GLY A 462 26.58 23.44 -6.65
CA GLY A 462 27.95 22.96 -6.54
C GLY A 462 28.74 23.06 -7.84
N GLU A 463 30.07 23.01 -7.72
CA GLU A 463 31.02 23.00 -8.86
C GLU A 463 30.86 24.21 -9.82
N GLY A 464 30.31 25.32 -9.33
CA GLY A 464 30.03 26.51 -10.13
C GLY A 464 28.76 26.43 -10.98
N ARG A 465 28.06 25.29 -10.97
CA ARG A 465 26.76 25.10 -11.65
C ARG A 465 25.66 25.88 -10.95
N LYS A 466 24.73 26.41 -11.75
CA LYS A 466 23.64 27.27 -11.27
C LYS A 466 22.30 26.86 -11.87
N LEU A 467 21.28 26.76 -11.03
CA LEU A 467 19.88 26.66 -11.48
C LEU A 467 19.21 28.03 -11.36
N HIS A 468 18.62 28.51 -12.44
CA HIS A 468 17.81 29.71 -12.44
C HIS A 468 16.43 29.43 -11.84
N TYR A 469 15.88 30.42 -11.14
CA TYR A 469 14.52 30.35 -10.60
C TYR A 469 13.74 31.64 -10.85
N TRP A 470 12.41 31.51 -10.88
CA TRP A 470 11.50 32.63 -10.71
C TRP A 470 10.48 32.28 -9.62
N PHE A 471 10.53 33.01 -8.51
CA PHE A 471 9.69 32.83 -7.34
C PHE A 471 8.60 33.89 -7.30
N MET A 472 7.34 33.49 -7.10
CA MET A 472 6.19 34.38 -7.00
C MET A 472 5.52 34.19 -5.64
N GLU A 473 5.34 35.26 -4.88
CA GLU A 473 4.59 35.21 -3.62
C GLU A 473 3.08 34.99 -3.87
N SER A 474 2.42 34.41 -2.86
CA SER A 474 0.97 34.34 -2.84
C SER A 474 0.35 35.74 -2.82
N GLN A 475 -0.69 35.95 -3.62
CA GLN A 475 -1.50 37.18 -3.62
C GLN A 475 -2.42 37.27 -2.40
N ARG A 476 -2.59 36.18 -1.62
CA ARG A 476 -3.42 36.15 -0.42
C ARG A 476 -2.59 36.39 0.85
N SER A 477 -1.89 35.38 1.34
CA SER A 477 -1.10 35.49 2.57
C SER A 477 0.21 34.69 2.43
N PRO A 478 1.29 35.31 1.93
CA PRO A 478 2.57 34.61 1.70
C PRO A 478 3.11 33.83 2.90
N SER A 479 2.89 34.29 4.14
CA SER A 479 3.34 33.59 5.34
C SER A 479 2.48 32.39 5.74
N GLU A 480 1.23 32.31 5.28
CA GLU A 480 0.27 31.26 5.66
C GLU A 480 -0.04 30.29 4.52
N ASP A 481 0.18 30.72 3.28
CA ASP A 481 -0.19 29.98 2.09
C ASP A 481 0.88 28.95 1.72
N PRO A 482 0.51 27.79 1.15
CA PRO A 482 1.46 26.73 0.84
C PRO A 482 2.59 27.20 -0.08
N PHE A 483 3.78 26.61 0.06
CA PHE A 483 4.92 26.83 -0.81
C PHE A 483 5.05 25.68 -1.80
N LEU A 484 5.05 25.98 -3.09
CA LEU A 484 5.07 25.01 -4.18
C LEU A 484 6.36 25.15 -4.97
N LEU A 485 7.15 24.09 -5.06
CA LEU A 485 8.16 23.92 -6.09
C LEU A 485 7.52 23.33 -7.34
N TRP A 486 7.66 24.02 -8.47
CA TRP A 486 7.22 23.56 -9.78
C TRP A 486 8.42 23.08 -10.63
N LEU A 487 8.29 21.87 -11.17
CA LEU A 487 9.21 21.27 -12.14
C LEU A 487 8.46 20.94 -13.44
N THR A 488 8.87 21.52 -14.57
CA THR A 488 8.32 21.14 -15.89
C THR A 488 9.00 19.88 -16.41
N GLY A 489 8.23 18.99 -17.03
CA GLY A 489 8.72 17.76 -17.66
C GLY A 489 9.00 17.89 -19.16
N GLY A 490 9.53 16.81 -19.75
CA GLY A 490 10.38 16.89 -20.93
C GLY A 490 11.76 17.32 -20.43
N PRO A 491 12.76 16.42 -20.33
CA PRO A 491 13.98 16.64 -19.52
C PRO A 491 14.85 17.83 -19.92
N GLY A 492 14.48 18.60 -20.96
CA GLY A 492 15.09 19.86 -21.35
C GLY A 492 14.16 21.09 -21.36
N CYS A 493 12.93 20.97 -20.85
CA CYS A 493 11.92 22.03 -20.89
C CYS A 493 12.07 23.01 -19.72
N SER A 494 12.00 24.30 -20.02
CA SER A 494 12.04 25.36 -19.01
C SER A 494 10.75 25.44 -18.19
N SER A 495 10.89 25.53 -16.86
CA SER A 495 9.78 25.83 -15.95
C SER A 495 9.20 27.24 -16.12
N LEU A 496 9.87 28.14 -16.86
CA LEU A 496 9.29 29.43 -17.21
C LEU A 496 8.15 29.28 -18.21
N LEU A 497 8.10 28.18 -18.98
CA LEU A 497 6.94 27.83 -19.79
C LEU A 497 5.69 27.78 -18.91
N ALA A 498 5.75 27.07 -17.79
CA ALA A 498 4.63 27.00 -16.85
C ALA A 498 4.32 28.36 -16.20
N ALA A 499 5.36 29.14 -15.93
CA ALA A 499 5.23 30.48 -15.34
C ALA A 499 4.49 31.48 -16.25
N VAL A 500 4.64 31.37 -17.58
CA VAL A 500 4.07 32.36 -18.51
C VAL A 500 3.00 31.82 -19.47
N ALA A 501 2.85 30.50 -19.59
CA ALA A 501 1.89 29.88 -20.51
C ALA A 501 0.82 29.04 -19.80
N GLU A 502 1.05 28.63 -18.54
CA GLU A 502 0.19 27.65 -17.88
C GLU A 502 -0.43 28.16 -16.58
N LEU A 503 0.35 28.30 -15.52
CA LEU A 503 -0.20 28.49 -14.16
C LEU A 503 0.39 29.69 -13.42
N GLY A 504 1.49 30.26 -13.92
CA GLY A 504 2.02 31.48 -13.31
C GLY A 504 1.16 32.73 -13.60
N PRO A 505 1.51 33.86 -12.97
CA PRO A 505 0.72 35.10 -13.00
C PRO A 505 0.71 35.82 -14.34
N PHE A 506 1.56 35.44 -15.28
CA PHE A 506 1.74 36.17 -16.53
C PHE A 506 1.30 35.32 -17.74
N ARG A 507 0.92 36.03 -18.81
CA ARG A 507 0.65 35.48 -20.14
C ARG A 507 1.40 36.29 -21.17
N VAL A 508 2.29 35.63 -21.90
CA VAL A 508 3.04 36.25 -22.99
C VAL A 508 2.22 36.16 -24.26
N GLY A 509 1.90 37.31 -24.87
CA GLY A 509 1.17 37.38 -26.13
C GLY A 509 1.98 36.90 -27.34
N TYR A 510 1.31 36.81 -28.49
CA TYR A 510 1.91 36.37 -29.74
C TYR A 510 3.12 37.25 -30.13
N HIS A 511 4.19 36.64 -30.66
CA HIS A 511 5.49 37.28 -30.94
C HIS A 511 6.24 37.84 -29.71
N GLY A 512 5.88 37.47 -28.49
CA GLY A 512 6.58 37.94 -27.29
C GLY A 512 6.26 39.39 -26.91
N VAL A 513 5.21 39.96 -27.50
CA VAL A 513 4.71 41.30 -27.17
C VAL A 513 3.40 41.20 -26.40
N ASN A 514 3.11 42.22 -25.57
CA ASN A 514 1.86 42.37 -24.80
C ASN A 514 1.68 41.28 -23.72
N VAL A 515 2.29 41.49 -22.54
CA VAL A 515 2.16 40.60 -21.39
C VAL A 515 0.91 40.98 -20.60
N THR A 516 0.02 40.00 -20.37
CA THR A 516 -1.19 40.20 -19.57
C THR A 516 -1.15 39.38 -18.29
N LEU A 517 -2.00 39.73 -17.32
CA LEU A 517 -2.17 38.94 -16.10
C LEU A 517 -3.00 37.69 -16.38
N ASN A 518 -2.65 36.59 -15.72
CA ASN A 518 -3.42 35.35 -15.71
C ASN A 518 -4.44 35.38 -14.56
N GLU A 519 -5.72 35.42 -14.88
CA GLU A 519 -6.80 35.40 -13.88
C GLU A 519 -6.91 34.06 -13.12
N PHE A 520 -6.24 33.01 -13.57
CA PHE A 520 -6.28 31.68 -12.94
C PHE A 520 -4.90 31.26 -12.41
N SER A 521 -4.05 32.23 -12.05
CA SER A 521 -2.70 31.92 -11.59
C SER A 521 -2.71 31.22 -10.22
N TRP A 522 -1.82 30.24 -10.07
CA TRP A 522 -1.71 29.48 -8.83
C TRP A 522 -1.18 30.32 -7.68
N ASN A 523 -0.40 31.37 -7.98
CA ASN A 523 0.02 32.32 -6.96
C ASN A 523 -1.13 33.16 -6.40
N LYS A 524 -2.40 32.95 -6.79
CA LYS A 524 -3.55 33.47 -6.05
C LYS A 524 -3.71 32.85 -4.66
N VAL A 525 -3.21 31.63 -4.45
CA VAL A 525 -3.42 30.85 -3.21
C VAL A 525 -2.16 30.14 -2.70
N ALA A 526 -1.00 30.39 -3.32
CA ALA A 526 0.25 29.69 -3.03
C ALA A 526 1.48 30.56 -3.33
N ASN A 527 2.57 30.33 -2.62
CA ASN A 527 3.89 30.78 -3.03
C ASN A 527 4.42 29.78 -4.06
N VAL A 528 4.86 30.21 -5.25
CA VAL A 528 5.25 29.30 -6.35
C VAL A 528 6.66 29.58 -6.83
N LEU A 529 7.53 28.58 -6.72
CA LEU A 529 8.91 28.59 -7.19
C LEU A 529 9.01 27.78 -8.49
N PHE A 530 9.22 28.46 -9.61
CA PHE A 530 9.53 27.82 -10.88
C PHE A 530 11.04 27.61 -10.97
N LEU A 531 11.49 26.36 -10.95
CA LEU A 531 12.91 26.00 -11.01
C LEU A 531 13.26 25.48 -12.40
N GLU A 532 14.21 26.11 -13.09
CA GLU A 532 14.68 25.64 -14.39
C GLU A 532 15.74 24.55 -14.21
N SER A 533 15.31 23.29 -14.32
CA SER A 533 16.14 22.11 -14.10
C SER A 533 15.94 21.10 -15.23
N PRO A 534 16.97 20.32 -15.61
CA PRO A 534 18.36 20.30 -15.11
C PRO A 534 19.22 21.50 -15.53
N VAL A 535 20.48 21.54 -15.09
CA VAL A 535 21.47 22.53 -15.57
C VAL A 535 21.57 22.45 -17.09
N GLY A 536 21.57 23.61 -17.76
CA GLY A 536 21.47 23.74 -19.22
C GLY A 536 20.05 24.03 -19.72
N VAL A 537 19.03 23.88 -18.87
CA VAL A 537 17.67 24.28 -19.18
C VAL A 537 17.45 25.77 -18.93
N GLY A 538 16.90 26.46 -19.92
CA GLY A 538 16.53 27.87 -19.80
C GLY A 538 17.75 28.75 -19.51
N PHE A 539 17.72 29.47 -18.38
CA PHE A 539 18.86 30.29 -17.96
C PHE A 539 19.86 29.55 -17.07
N SER A 540 19.59 28.31 -16.67
CA SER A 540 20.49 27.49 -15.83
C SER A 540 21.75 27.09 -16.58
N TYR A 541 22.91 27.16 -15.94
CA TYR A 541 24.19 27.00 -16.64
C TYR A 541 25.28 26.29 -15.82
N ASP A 542 26.20 25.68 -16.56
CA ASP A 542 27.49 25.18 -16.09
C ASP A 542 28.59 26.01 -16.77
N PRO A 543 29.50 26.68 -16.03
CA PRO A 543 30.60 27.44 -16.61
C PRO A 543 31.54 26.62 -17.51
N SER A 544 31.61 25.30 -17.32
CA SER A 544 32.42 24.39 -18.14
C SER A 544 31.80 24.11 -19.52
N GLY A 545 30.51 24.40 -19.69
CA GLY A 545 29.74 24.10 -20.90
C GLY A 545 29.36 22.62 -21.06
N VAL A 546 29.48 21.81 -20.00
CA VAL A 546 29.07 20.39 -19.99
C VAL A 546 27.65 20.28 -19.44
N TYR A 547 26.75 19.68 -20.24
CA TYR A 547 25.32 19.55 -19.91
C TYR A 547 24.81 18.10 -19.96
N GLU A 548 25.73 17.14 -19.98
CA GLU A 548 25.37 15.73 -19.79
C GLU A 548 24.92 15.53 -18.34
N THR A 549 23.74 14.92 -18.17
CA THR A 549 23.14 14.69 -16.86
C THR A 549 22.29 13.42 -16.91
N ASP A 550 22.01 12.86 -15.74
CA ASP A 550 21.04 11.79 -15.52
C ASP A 550 20.04 12.18 -14.42
N ASP A 551 19.06 11.31 -14.16
CA ASP A 551 18.03 11.57 -13.16
C ASP A 551 18.61 11.70 -11.74
N LYS A 552 19.71 10.99 -11.45
CA LYS A 552 20.34 10.98 -10.13
C LYS A 552 21.10 12.28 -9.87
N GLN A 553 21.88 12.73 -10.85
CA GLN A 553 22.55 14.03 -10.82
C GLN A 553 21.53 15.17 -10.73
N THR A 554 20.51 15.14 -11.58
CA THR A 554 19.42 16.14 -11.57
C THR A 554 18.72 16.20 -10.22
N THR A 555 18.50 15.03 -9.59
CA THR A 555 17.91 14.95 -8.24
C THR A 555 18.79 15.61 -7.18
N GLU A 556 20.11 15.35 -7.19
CA GLU A 556 21.02 15.98 -6.23
C GLU A 556 21.16 17.49 -6.46
N GLU A 557 21.12 17.95 -7.71
CA GLU A 557 21.15 19.39 -8.05
C GLU A 557 19.87 20.09 -7.62
N ASN A 558 18.71 19.49 -7.88
CA ASN A 558 17.43 20.00 -7.39
C ASN A 558 17.38 20.07 -5.86
N TYR A 559 17.88 19.03 -5.18
CA TYR A 559 17.98 19.03 -3.72
C TYR A 559 18.81 20.21 -3.21
N LYS A 560 20.00 20.44 -3.77
CA LYS A 560 20.86 21.56 -3.39
C LYS A 560 20.22 22.92 -3.67
N ALA A 561 19.53 23.06 -4.81
CA ALA A 561 18.83 24.30 -5.14
C ALA A 561 17.71 24.61 -4.13
N VAL A 562 16.93 23.60 -3.73
CA VAL A 562 15.90 23.76 -2.68
C VAL A 562 16.54 24.18 -1.36
N MET A 563 17.67 23.57 -0.97
CA MET A 563 18.38 23.94 0.26
C MET A 563 18.91 25.39 0.19
N ASP A 564 19.56 25.78 -0.90
CA ASP A 564 20.06 27.14 -1.10
C ASP A 564 18.92 28.16 -1.12
N PHE A 565 17.78 27.83 -1.75
CA PHE A 565 16.61 28.70 -1.76
C PHE A 565 16.11 28.98 -0.35
N PHE A 566 15.87 27.95 0.46
CA PHE A 566 15.39 28.15 1.83
C PHE A 566 16.43 28.75 2.77
N GLN A 567 17.71 28.62 2.46
CA GLN A 567 18.77 29.32 3.19
C GLN A 567 18.70 30.84 2.97
N ARG A 568 18.32 31.25 1.75
CA ARG A 568 18.14 32.64 1.34
C ARG A 568 16.78 33.21 1.73
N PHE A 569 15.74 32.39 1.69
CA PHE A 569 14.37 32.76 2.03
C PHE A 569 13.84 31.95 3.23
N PRO A 570 14.46 32.08 4.41
CA PRO A 570 14.13 31.24 5.57
C PRO A 570 12.73 31.49 6.13
N MET A 571 12.11 32.64 5.81
CA MET A 571 10.75 32.95 6.22
C MET A 571 9.70 31.99 5.65
N TYR A 572 10.00 31.29 4.54
CA TYR A 572 9.07 30.31 3.96
C TYR A 572 9.25 28.88 4.48
N LEU A 573 10.17 28.65 5.41
CA LEU A 573 10.40 27.32 5.99
C LEU A 573 9.21 26.79 6.80
N GLU A 574 8.39 27.69 7.33
CA GLU A 574 7.20 27.36 8.11
C GLU A 574 5.97 27.05 7.23
N ASN A 575 6.02 27.38 5.93
CA ASN A 575 4.93 27.11 5.01
C ASN A 575 4.87 25.61 4.68
N ASP A 576 3.65 25.08 4.48
CA ASP A 576 3.48 23.72 3.97
C ASP A 576 4.18 23.59 2.60
N PHE A 577 5.18 22.72 2.50
CA PHE A 577 6.01 22.56 1.30
C PHE A 577 5.51 21.42 0.40
N TYR A 578 5.24 21.77 -0.87
CA TYR A 578 4.78 20.88 -1.92
C TYR A 578 5.78 20.83 -3.07
N ILE A 579 6.01 19.64 -3.61
CA ILE A 579 6.72 19.47 -4.88
C ILE A 579 5.71 18.97 -5.91
N THR A 580 5.64 19.68 -7.03
CA THR A 580 4.69 19.40 -8.10
C THR A 580 5.29 19.76 -9.46
N GLY A 581 4.57 19.44 -10.53
CA GLY A 581 5.05 19.51 -11.89
C GLY A 581 4.25 18.63 -12.84
N GLU A 582 4.66 18.59 -14.09
CA GLU A 582 3.97 17.86 -15.17
C GLU A 582 4.94 16.99 -15.99
N SER A 583 4.40 16.04 -16.77
CA SER A 583 5.16 15.22 -17.73
C SER A 583 6.33 14.47 -17.07
N TYR A 584 7.54 14.50 -17.64
CA TYR A 584 8.75 13.86 -17.08
C TYR A 584 9.10 14.31 -15.64
N ALA A 585 8.50 15.39 -15.13
CA ALA A 585 8.60 15.72 -13.71
C ALA A 585 8.05 14.59 -12.81
N GLY A 586 7.19 13.71 -13.33
CA GLY A 586 6.79 12.47 -12.65
C GLY A 586 7.97 11.56 -12.26
N VAL A 587 9.16 11.72 -12.87
CA VAL A 587 10.42 11.10 -12.44
C VAL A 587 11.16 11.98 -11.42
N TYR A 588 11.31 13.28 -11.71
CA TYR A 588 12.05 14.20 -10.84
C TYR A 588 11.43 14.37 -9.45
N ILE A 589 10.11 14.45 -9.38
CA ILE A 589 9.35 14.71 -8.16
C ILE A 589 9.55 13.59 -7.11
N PRO A 590 9.30 12.30 -7.40
CA PRO A 590 9.48 11.24 -6.42
C PRO A 590 10.96 11.05 -6.02
N LEU A 591 11.90 11.20 -6.96
CA LEU A 591 13.34 11.09 -6.64
C LEU A 591 13.81 12.22 -5.71
N LEU A 592 13.43 13.46 -6.00
CA LEU A 592 13.71 14.61 -5.14
C LEU A 592 13.04 14.46 -3.78
N ALA A 593 11.80 13.99 -3.75
CA ALA A 593 11.08 13.76 -2.51
C ALA A 593 11.76 12.71 -1.62
N GLN A 594 12.13 11.57 -2.21
CA GLN A 594 12.88 10.52 -1.49
C GLN A 594 14.22 11.07 -0.96
N ARG A 595 14.94 11.84 -1.78
CA ARG A 595 16.22 12.45 -1.42
C ARG A 595 16.09 13.44 -0.25
N LEU A 596 15.05 14.27 -0.27
CA LEU A 596 14.73 15.20 0.82
C LEU A 596 14.37 14.44 2.10
N LEU A 597 13.49 13.44 2.02
CA LEU A 597 13.08 12.63 3.17
C LEU A 597 14.23 11.88 3.84
N ARG A 598 15.24 11.46 3.06
CA ARG A 598 16.44 10.77 3.58
C ARG A 598 17.28 11.65 4.50
N ASP A 599 17.53 12.90 4.08
CA ASP A 599 18.42 13.82 4.80
C ASP A 599 17.67 14.70 5.80
N LEU A 600 16.40 14.98 5.54
CA LEU A 600 15.54 15.82 6.36
C LEU A 600 14.55 14.93 7.10
N ARG A 601 15.04 14.15 8.07
CA ARG A 601 14.18 13.42 9.00
C ARG A 601 13.24 14.42 9.69
N GLY A 602 11.96 14.41 9.31
CA GLY A 602 10.92 15.21 9.94
C GLY A 602 10.36 16.38 9.11
N VAL A 603 10.79 16.62 7.86
CA VAL A 603 10.11 17.61 7.00
C VAL A 603 8.77 17.06 6.50
N ASN A 604 7.68 17.81 6.72
CA ASN A 604 6.34 17.46 6.25
C ASN A 604 6.21 17.71 4.74
N LEU A 605 6.94 16.92 3.95
CA LEU A 605 6.91 16.99 2.51
C LEU A 605 5.59 16.40 1.99
N LYS A 606 4.79 17.23 1.32
CA LYS A 606 3.60 16.76 0.58
C LYS A 606 3.95 16.69 -0.90
N VAL A 607 4.10 15.48 -1.42
CA VAL A 607 4.40 15.26 -2.84
C VAL A 607 3.08 15.19 -3.59
N THR A 608 2.91 15.99 -4.64
CA THR A 608 1.73 15.93 -5.51
C THR A 608 2.20 16.00 -6.96
N VAL A 609 2.23 14.85 -7.62
CA VAL A 609 2.43 14.80 -9.07
C VAL A 609 1.10 15.19 -9.71
N ALA A 610 1.03 16.39 -10.30
CA ALA A 610 -0.15 16.82 -11.02
C ALA A 610 -0.03 16.31 -12.46
N HIS A 611 -0.73 15.22 -12.78
CA HIS A 611 -1.01 14.92 -14.18
C HIS A 611 -2.09 15.90 -14.65
N ARG A 612 -1.72 16.81 -15.55
CA ARG A 612 -2.70 17.53 -16.35
C ARG A 612 -3.40 16.50 -17.24
N ILE A 613 -4.68 16.30 -17.01
CA ILE A 613 -5.59 15.64 -17.97
C ILE A 613 -5.97 16.68 -19.02
#